data_AF-A0A561SQR5-F1
#
_entry.id   AF-A0A561SQR5-F1
#
_cell.length_a   1.000
_cell.length_b   1.000
_cell.length_c   1.000
_cell.angle_alpha   90.00
_cell.angle_beta   90.00
_cell.angle_gamma   90.00
#
_symmetry.space_group_name_H-M   'P 1'
#
loop_
_entity.id
_entity.type
_entity.pdbx_description
1 polymer ?
#
loop_
_entity_poly.entity_id
_entity_poly.type
_entity_poly.pdbx_seq_one_letter_code
_entity_poly.pdbx_strand_id
1 'polypeptide(L)'
;MVVRVLLLLAVAILAGGGLTACSTGPETGDCVEKSEDSYVKADCAASTLRVLEKLDDFSGDCIAVAGVTESFSDSGSDSTLCIGPRDVDPASAINVAKEGDCVTGAAANSEARKVDCADPGAETVVLRRIEDATTIAGIDQCSDVPGTSTSYSWDMVTTGDQNGLGSLDGLAADLLFCLGPVGVDPNTSPDTAQVGDCLATTSGTPGYAKADCGAPDAAYRVVERVDSGFLGFDLACGSNPEVTAGLESGQGLDGYVLCLAPR
;
A
#
# COMPACT_ATOMS: atom_id res chain seq x y z
N MET A 1 -4.22 -41.65 -75.46
CA MET A 1 -5.68 -41.40 -75.49
C MET A 1 -6.23 -41.88 -74.15
N VAL A 2 -7.01 -41.04 -73.47
CA VAL A 2 -7.88 -41.37 -72.30
C VAL A 2 -7.14 -41.61 -70.96
N VAL A 3 -7.48 -41.05 -69.79
CA VAL A 3 -8.42 -40.02 -69.31
C VAL A 3 -7.97 -39.68 -67.86
N ARG A 4 -8.16 -38.42 -67.43
CA ARG A 4 -8.09 -37.99 -66.02
C ARG A 4 -9.26 -38.57 -65.22
N VAL A 5 -9.02 -39.11 -64.03
CA VAL A 5 -10.06 -39.25 -62.99
C VAL A 5 -9.51 -38.69 -61.69
N LEU A 6 -10.02 -37.51 -61.31
CA LEU A 6 -10.02 -37.04 -59.92
C LEU A 6 -10.92 -37.98 -59.11
N LEU A 7 -10.45 -38.41 -57.94
CA LEU A 7 -11.33 -38.87 -56.87
C LEU A 7 -10.99 -38.11 -55.59
N LEU A 8 -11.89 -37.19 -55.22
CA LEU A 8 -12.07 -36.73 -53.85
C LEU A 8 -12.56 -37.90 -53.00
N LEU A 9 -11.90 -38.17 -51.87
CA LEU A 9 -12.55 -38.86 -50.76
C LEU A 9 -12.32 -38.05 -49.48
N ALA A 10 -13.40 -37.40 -49.05
CA ALA A 10 -13.53 -36.82 -47.72
C ALA A 10 -13.51 -37.97 -46.69
N VAL A 11 -12.59 -37.90 -45.73
CA VAL A 11 -12.64 -38.74 -44.53
C VAL A 11 -13.31 -37.91 -43.43
N ALA A 12 -14.49 -38.38 -43.04
CA ALA A 12 -15.28 -37.84 -41.93
C ALA A 12 -14.48 -37.90 -40.62
N ILE A 13 -14.34 -36.75 -39.97
CA ILE A 13 -13.86 -36.66 -38.58
C ILE A 13 -15.00 -37.20 -37.71
N LEU A 14 -14.82 -38.40 -37.19
CA LEU A 14 -15.69 -39.02 -36.19
C LEU A 14 -15.63 -38.17 -34.91
N ALA A 15 -16.72 -37.44 -34.66
CA ALA A 15 -17.13 -37.04 -33.33
C ALA A 15 -17.40 -38.32 -32.51
N GLY A 16 -16.65 -38.51 -31.42
CA GLY A 16 -16.85 -39.66 -30.54
C GLY A 16 -15.81 -39.76 -29.44
N GLY A 17 -16.15 -39.19 -28.27
CA GLY A 17 -15.77 -39.77 -26.97
C GLY A 17 -14.35 -39.50 -26.47
N GLY A 18 -14.20 -38.41 -25.73
CA GLY A 18 -13.07 -38.15 -24.82
C GLY A 18 -13.28 -36.75 -24.24
N LEU A 19 -13.29 -36.48 -22.95
CA LEU A 19 -12.86 -37.21 -21.76
C LEU A 19 -13.87 -36.85 -20.65
N THR A 20 -14.02 -37.69 -19.64
CA THR A 20 -14.53 -37.28 -18.34
C THR A 20 -13.75 -36.05 -17.86
N ALA A 21 -14.36 -34.87 -17.93
CA ALA A 21 -13.83 -33.68 -17.28
C ALA A 21 -13.97 -33.91 -15.77
N CYS A 22 -12.91 -34.41 -15.14
CA CYS A 22 -12.65 -34.04 -13.77
C CYS A 22 -12.57 -32.51 -13.81
N SER A 23 -13.60 -31.80 -13.34
CA SER A 23 -13.50 -30.35 -13.21
C SER A 23 -12.51 -30.06 -12.08
N THR A 24 -11.22 -30.10 -12.42
CA THR A 24 -10.20 -29.48 -11.59
C THR A 24 -10.58 -28.01 -11.51
N GLY A 25 -10.72 -27.52 -10.27
CA GLY A 25 -11.00 -26.11 -10.01
C GLY A 25 -9.95 -25.19 -10.64
N PRO A 26 -10.13 -23.87 -10.53
CA PRO A 26 -9.11 -22.91 -10.93
C PRO A 26 -7.75 -23.23 -10.30
N GLU A 27 -6.70 -23.09 -11.09
CA GLU A 27 -5.31 -23.23 -10.66
C GLU A 27 -4.56 -21.91 -10.87
N THR A 28 -3.38 -21.80 -10.28
CA THR A 28 -2.49 -20.65 -10.47
C THR A 28 -2.27 -20.36 -11.96
N GLY A 29 -2.52 -19.12 -12.37
CA GLY A 29 -2.39 -18.64 -13.75
C GLY A 29 -3.68 -18.71 -14.57
N ASP A 30 -4.71 -19.44 -14.12
CA ASP A 30 -5.98 -19.51 -14.82
C ASP A 30 -6.75 -18.18 -14.70
N CYS A 31 -7.34 -17.73 -15.81
CA CYS A 31 -8.31 -16.65 -15.75
C CYS A 31 -9.64 -17.16 -15.23
N VAL A 32 -10.31 -16.34 -14.43
CA VAL A 32 -11.51 -16.74 -13.72
C VAL A 32 -12.61 -15.71 -13.85
N GLU A 33 -13.85 -16.14 -13.74
CA GLU A 33 -15.00 -15.27 -13.58
C GLU A 33 -15.80 -15.73 -12.37
N LYS A 34 -16.41 -14.76 -11.68
CA LYS A 34 -17.29 -15.05 -10.55
C LYS A 34 -18.59 -15.65 -11.09
N SER A 35 -18.94 -16.83 -10.60
CA SER A 35 -20.16 -17.55 -10.94
C SER A 35 -20.88 -17.89 -9.64
N GLU A 36 -21.94 -17.16 -9.33
CA GLU A 36 -22.66 -17.24 -8.05
C GLU A 36 -21.69 -17.03 -6.87
N ASP A 37 -21.52 -18.05 -6.04
CA ASP A 37 -20.67 -18.04 -4.84
C ASP A 37 -19.30 -18.71 -5.08
N SER A 38 -18.89 -18.91 -6.34
CA SER A 38 -17.63 -19.56 -6.68
C SER A 38 -16.90 -18.89 -7.85
N TYR A 39 -15.66 -19.33 -8.09
CA TYR A 39 -14.86 -18.95 -9.25
C TYR A 39 -14.70 -20.11 -10.21
N VAL A 40 -14.98 -19.86 -11.48
CA VAL A 40 -14.83 -20.85 -12.55
C VAL A 40 -13.78 -20.38 -13.55
N LYS A 41 -13.08 -21.33 -14.19
CA LYS A 41 -12.15 -21.01 -15.27
C LYS A 41 -12.90 -20.33 -16.41
N ALA A 42 -12.33 -19.25 -16.93
CA ALA A 42 -12.85 -18.46 -18.02
C ALA A 42 -11.79 -18.30 -19.12
N ASP A 43 -12.23 -17.84 -20.30
CA ASP A 43 -11.31 -17.46 -21.36
C ASP A 43 -10.56 -16.18 -20.95
N CYS A 44 -9.22 -16.25 -20.91
CA CYS A 44 -8.37 -15.11 -20.60
C CYS A 44 -8.55 -13.93 -21.57
N ALA A 45 -9.05 -14.14 -22.79
CA ALA A 45 -9.37 -13.04 -23.69
C ALA A 45 -10.57 -12.20 -23.22
N ALA A 46 -11.49 -12.80 -22.45
CA ALA A 46 -12.73 -12.18 -22.00
C ALA A 46 -12.68 -11.77 -20.51
N SER A 47 -12.00 -12.56 -19.67
CA SER A 47 -11.92 -12.31 -18.23
C SER A 47 -10.94 -11.19 -17.88
N THR A 48 -11.27 -10.45 -16.82
CA THR A 48 -10.44 -9.41 -16.20
C THR A 48 -9.67 -9.90 -14.96
N LEU A 49 -9.91 -11.13 -14.50
CA LEU A 49 -9.35 -11.68 -13.27
C LEU A 49 -8.55 -12.95 -13.54
N ARG A 50 -7.56 -13.19 -12.68
CA ARG A 50 -6.70 -14.37 -12.74
C ARG A 50 -6.35 -14.84 -11.32
N VAL A 51 -6.24 -16.15 -11.16
CA VAL A 51 -5.65 -16.74 -9.95
C VAL A 51 -4.15 -16.46 -9.98
N LEU A 52 -3.68 -15.58 -9.10
CA LEU A 52 -2.26 -15.24 -8.98
C LEU A 52 -1.51 -16.33 -8.22
N GLU A 53 -2.17 -16.92 -7.22
CA GLU A 53 -1.64 -18.05 -6.45
C GLU A 53 -2.80 -18.88 -5.89
N LYS A 54 -2.56 -20.17 -5.70
CA LYS A 54 -3.45 -21.07 -4.99
C LYS A 54 -2.70 -21.66 -3.82
N LEU A 55 -3.24 -21.46 -2.62
CA LEU A 55 -2.66 -21.93 -1.37
C LEU A 55 -3.37 -23.21 -0.95
N ASP A 56 -2.61 -24.24 -0.60
CA ASP A 56 -3.13 -25.53 -0.12
C ASP A 56 -3.52 -25.48 1.37
N ASP A 57 -4.17 -24.38 1.78
CA ASP A 57 -4.71 -24.14 3.11
C ASP A 57 -5.93 -23.23 2.97
N PHE A 58 -7.04 -23.58 3.62
CA PHE A 58 -8.28 -22.81 3.65
C PHE A 58 -8.13 -21.43 4.34
N SER A 59 -7.09 -21.29 5.16
CA SER A 59 -6.71 -20.05 5.86
C SER A 59 -5.52 -19.32 5.21
N GLY A 60 -5.23 -19.64 3.95
CA GLY A 60 -4.06 -19.12 3.24
C GLY A 60 -3.99 -17.58 3.25
N ASP A 61 -2.84 -17.05 3.65
CA ASP A 61 -2.59 -15.61 3.64
C ASP A 61 -2.26 -15.11 2.23
N CYS A 62 -3.29 -14.61 1.56
CA CYS A 62 -3.15 -14.02 0.24
C CYS A 62 -2.50 -12.62 0.26
N ILE A 63 -2.38 -11.94 1.40
CA ILE A 63 -1.86 -10.55 1.48
C ILE A 63 -0.44 -10.47 0.91
N ALA A 64 0.37 -11.52 1.08
CA ALA A 64 1.74 -11.59 0.56
C ALA A 64 1.82 -11.80 -0.97
N VAL A 65 0.71 -12.13 -1.64
CA VAL A 65 0.66 -12.40 -3.08
C VAL A 65 0.58 -11.08 -3.85
N ALA A 66 1.66 -10.74 -4.56
CA ALA A 66 1.77 -9.46 -5.25
C ALA A 66 0.64 -9.22 -6.27
N GLY A 67 -0.11 -8.13 -6.07
CA GLY A 67 -1.17 -7.71 -6.97
C GLY A 67 -2.51 -8.40 -6.72
N VAL A 68 -2.62 -9.19 -5.65
CA VAL A 68 -3.89 -9.71 -5.18
C VAL A 68 -4.83 -8.56 -4.87
N THR A 69 -6.11 -8.78 -5.11
CA THR A 69 -7.19 -7.87 -4.66
C THR A 69 -8.28 -8.63 -3.93
N GLU A 70 -8.34 -9.94 -4.11
CA GLU A 70 -9.36 -10.80 -3.50
C GLU A 70 -8.77 -12.14 -3.08
N SER A 71 -9.18 -12.63 -1.91
CA SER A 71 -9.02 -14.03 -1.52
C SER A 71 -10.36 -14.76 -1.56
N PHE A 72 -10.36 -16.01 -2.01
CA PHE A 72 -11.55 -16.84 -2.07
C PHE A 72 -11.28 -18.23 -1.49
N SER A 73 -12.07 -18.63 -0.50
CA SER A 73 -12.04 -19.98 0.08
C SER A 73 -13.44 -20.59 0.09
N ASP A 74 -13.58 -21.83 -0.39
CA ASP A 74 -14.83 -22.62 -0.32
C ASP A 74 -14.65 -23.70 0.75
N SER A 75 -15.60 -23.87 1.68
CA SER A 75 -15.50 -24.87 2.76
C SER A 75 -15.45 -26.31 2.26
N GLY A 76 -15.85 -26.55 1.01
CA GLY A 76 -15.67 -27.82 0.30
C GLY A 76 -14.26 -28.05 -0.25
N SER A 77 -13.37 -27.06 -0.17
CA SER A 77 -12.01 -27.10 -0.70
C SER A 77 -10.98 -26.83 0.40
N ASP A 78 -9.90 -27.61 0.44
CA ASP A 78 -8.75 -27.36 1.33
C ASP A 78 -7.79 -26.31 0.75
N SER A 79 -8.31 -25.33 -0.01
CA SER A 79 -7.47 -24.36 -0.71
C SER A 79 -8.08 -22.96 -0.76
N THR A 80 -7.21 -21.96 -0.73
CA THR A 80 -7.57 -20.55 -0.97
C THR A 80 -7.04 -20.11 -2.32
N LEU A 81 -7.87 -19.42 -3.10
CA LEU A 81 -7.46 -18.75 -4.33
C LEU A 81 -7.13 -17.28 -4.03
N CYS A 82 -5.91 -16.87 -4.38
CA CYS A 82 -5.50 -15.46 -4.36
C CYS A 82 -5.72 -14.88 -5.76
N ILE A 83 -6.68 -13.99 -5.91
CA ILE A 83 -7.20 -13.49 -7.17
C ILE A 83 -6.85 -12.02 -7.32
N GLY A 84 -6.46 -11.62 -8.52
CA GLY A 84 -6.22 -10.22 -8.86
C GLY A 84 -6.46 -9.93 -10.34
N PRO A 85 -6.19 -8.69 -10.78
CA PRO A 85 -6.35 -8.31 -12.18
C PRO A 85 -5.51 -9.21 -13.10
N ARG A 86 -6.09 -9.61 -14.24
CA ARG A 86 -5.45 -10.50 -15.23
C ARG A 86 -4.07 -10.00 -15.65
N ASP A 87 -3.93 -8.70 -15.84
CA ASP A 87 -2.71 -8.08 -16.36
C ASP A 87 -1.93 -7.34 -15.26
N VAL A 88 -2.15 -7.69 -13.98
CA VAL A 88 -1.43 -7.07 -12.87
C VAL A 88 0.07 -7.29 -13.04
N ASP A 89 0.85 -6.22 -12.84
CA ASP A 89 2.31 -6.29 -12.75
C ASP A 89 2.72 -6.47 -11.29
N PRO A 90 3.26 -7.65 -10.90
CA PRO A 90 3.71 -7.90 -9.54
C PRO A 90 4.75 -6.91 -9.02
N ALA A 91 5.56 -6.31 -9.90
CA ALA A 91 6.56 -5.32 -9.49
C ALA A 91 5.93 -3.98 -9.05
N SER A 92 4.75 -3.67 -9.59
CA SER A 92 3.98 -2.46 -9.27
C SER A 92 3.04 -2.62 -8.07
N ALA A 93 2.89 -3.84 -7.56
CA ALA A 93 1.89 -4.16 -6.55
C ALA A 93 2.17 -3.49 -5.19
N ILE A 94 1.23 -2.68 -4.71
CA ILE A 94 1.38 -1.94 -3.45
C ILE A 94 1.38 -2.84 -2.22
N ASN A 95 0.61 -3.94 -2.22
CA ASN A 95 0.47 -4.84 -1.08
C ASN A 95 1.80 -5.50 -0.64
N VAL A 96 2.78 -5.57 -1.55
CA VAL A 96 4.13 -6.10 -1.28
C VAL A 96 5.21 -5.00 -1.21
N ALA A 97 4.82 -3.73 -1.11
CA ALA A 97 5.76 -2.64 -0.90
C ALA A 97 6.45 -2.74 0.46
N LYS A 98 7.69 -2.28 0.53
CA LYS A 98 8.53 -2.29 1.73
C LYS A 98 9.04 -0.89 2.03
N GLU A 99 9.56 -0.69 3.23
CA GLU A 99 10.27 0.54 3.59
C GLU A 99 11.34 0.88 2.54
N GLY A 100 11.32 2.13 2.07
CA GLY A 100 12.18 2.64 1.01
C GLY A 100 11.62 2.49 -0.41
N ASP A 101 10.55 1.71 -0.64
CA ASP A 101 9.90 1.66 -1.95
C ASP A 101 9.16 2.98 -2.24
N CYS A 102 9.22 3.44 -3.49
CA CYS A 102 8.48 4.62 -3.91
C CYS A 102 7.09 4.26 -4.45
N VAL A 103 6.15 5.15 -4.19
CA VAL A 103 4.72 4.96 -4.45
C VAL A 103 4.16 6.19 -5.16
N THR A 104 3.23 5.94 -6.07
CA THR A 104 2.40 6.96 -6.74
C THR A 104 0.92 6.64 -6.54
N GLY A 105 0.06 7.64 -6.59
CA GLY A 105 -1.40 7.48 -6.52
C GLY A 105 -1.98 7.39 -5.10
N ALA A 106 -1.12 7.34 -4.08
CA ALA A 106 -1.55 7.28 -2.67
C ALA A 106 -2.25 8.58 -2.22
N ALA A 107 -1.77 9.76 -2.65
CA ALA A 107 -2.29 11.05 -2.20
C ALA A 107 -3.68 11.39 -2.75
N ALA A 108 -4.09 10.76 -3.86
CA ALA A 108 -5.34 11.05 -4.56
C ALA A 108 -6.50 10.11 -4.18
N ASN A 109 -6.32 9.20 -3.21
CA ASN A 109 -7.20 8.02 -3.02
C ASN A 109 -7.41 7.24 -4.32
N SER A 110 -6.42 7.30 -5.22
CA SER A 110 -6.37 6.46 -6.40
C SER A 110 -5.69 5.13 -6.06
N GLU A 111 -5.73 4.19 -6.99
CA GLU A 111 -5.06 2.90 -6.85
C GLU A 111 -3.54 3.13 -6.73
N ALA A 112 -3.03 3.03 -5.50
CA ALA A 112 -1.62 3.24 -5.23
C ALA A 112 -0.81 2.09 -5.81
N ARG A 113 0.38 2.41 -6.32
CA ARG A 113 1.28 1.42 -6.91
C ARG A 113 2.73 1.77 -6.65
N LYS A 114 3.57 0.73 -6.57
CA LYS A 114 5.01 0.87 -6.53
C LYS A 114 5.54 1.38 -7.86
N VAL A 115 6.54 2.24 -7.78
CA VAL A 115 7.29 2.77 -8.92
C VAL A 115 8.77 2.86 -8.56
N ASP A 116 9.63 2.99 -9.57
CA ASP A 116 11.04 3.33 -9.34
C ASP A 116 11.13 4.72 -8.70
N CYS A 117 11.97 4.89 -7.69
CA CYS A 117 12.15 6.19 -7.02
C CYS A 117 12.73 7.29 -7.91
N ALA A 118 13.39 6.92 -9.01
CA ALA A 118 13.87 7.84 -10.04
C ALA A 118 12.78 8.19 -11.07
N ASP A 119 11.60 7.55 -11.02
CA ASP A 119 10.47 7.91 -11.87
C ASP A 119 9.99 9.33 -11.52
N PRO A 120 9.84 10.25 -12.50
CA PRO A 120 9.32 11.59 -12.24
C PRO A 120 7.89 11.62 -11.69
N GLY A 121 7.15 10.51 -11.80
CA GLY A 121 5.83 10.29 -11.20
C GLY A 121 5.87 9.66 -9.80
N ALA A 122 7.04 9.40 -9.22
CA ALA A 122 7.16 9.00 -7.82
C ALA A 122 6.75 10.16 -6.91
N GLU A 123 5.69 9.97 -6.13
CA GLU A 123 5.11 11.01 -5.29
C GLU A 123 5.59 10.89 -3.83
N THR A 124 5.69 9.66 -3.35
CA THR A 124 5.99 9.35 -1.95
C THR A 124 6.91 8.15 -1.82
N VAL A 125 7.51 7.98 -0.64
CA VAL A 125 8.29 6.81 -0.24
C VAL A 125 7.66 6.16 1.00
N VAL A 126 7.69 4.83 1.07
CA VAL A 126 7.24 4.07 2.24
C VAL A 126 8.24 4.24 3.38
N LEU A 127 7.80 4.83 4.48
CA LEU A 127 8.59 4.99 5.69
C LEU A 127 8.34 3.88 6.71
N ARG A 128 7.11 3.35 6.73
CA ARG A 128 6.73 2.19 7.53
C ARG A 128 5.59 1.43 6.87
N ARG A 129 5.62 0.11 6.96
CA ARG A 129 4.50 -0.80 6.61
C ARG A 129 4.00 -1.45 7.89
N ILE A 130 2.71 -1.33 8.14
CA ILE A 130 2.03 -1.87 9.32
C ILE A 130 1.01 -2.89 8.83
N GLU A 131 1.09 -4.11 9.34
CA GLU A 131 0.11 -5.18 9.10
C GLU A 131 -0.98 -5.13 10.17
N ASP A 132 -2.19 -5.59 9.84
CA ASP A 132 -3.36 -5.62 10.73
C ASP A 132 -3.62 -4.26 11.42
N ALA A 133 -3.57 -3.19 10.63
CA ALA A 133 -3.71 -1.83 11.11
C ALA A 133 -5.15 -1.59 11.61
N THR A 134 -5.29 -0.80 12.67
CA THR A 134 -6.57 -0.42 13.23
C THR A 134 -6.98 0.94 12.68
N THR A 135 -8.14 1.04 12.03
CA THR A 135 -8.64 2.29 11.42
C THR A 135 -9.65 3.04 12.31
N ILE A 136 -9.71 2.68 13.60
CA ILE A 136 -10.57 3.34 14.59
C ILE A 136 -10.20 4.84 14.69
N ALA A 137 -11.22 5.69 14.58
CA ALA A 137 -11.08 7.14 14.66
C ALA A 137 -10.32 7.57 15.94
N GLY A 138 -9.24 8.34 15.75
CA GLY A 138 -8.39 8.86 16.83
C GLY A 138 -7.12 8.06 17.09
N ILE A 139 -6.87 6.96 16.36
CA ILE A 139 -5.58 6.27 16.36
C ILE A 139 -4.89 6.55 15.02
N ASP A 140 -3.90 7.44 15.03
CA ASP A 140 -2.99 7.60 13.90
C ASP A 140 -1.73 6.77 14.15
N GLN A 141 -1.68 5.57 13.57
CA GLN A 141 -0.53 4.66 13.69
C GLN A 141 0.69 5.12 12.89
N CYS A 142 0.60 6.24 12.16
CA CYS A 142 1.73 6.86 11.49
C CYS A 142 2.28 8.09 12.23
N SER A 143 1.64 8.51 13.31
CA SER A 143 2.01 9.71 14.07
C SER A 143 3.42 9.66 14.67
N ASP A 144 3.92 8.47 15.01
CA ASP A 144 5.27 8.25 15.55
C ASP A 144 6.32 7.92 14.46
N VAL A 145 5.95 7.94 13.17
CA VAL A 145 6.88 7.68 12.06
C VAL A 145 7.45 9.00 11.54
N PRO A 146 8.73 9.31 11.82
CA PRO A 146 9.31 10.59 11.46
C PRO A 146 9.34 10.80 9.95
N GLY A 147 8.91 11.98 9.51
CA GLY A 147 8.88 12.36 8.10
C GLY A 147 7.63 11.92 7.35
N THR A 148 6.66 11.30 8.03
CA THR A 148 5.37 10.96 7.44
C THR A 148 4.59 12.22 7.12
N SER A 149 4.08 12.32 5.90
CA SER A 149 3.23 13.40 5.43
C SER A 149 1.82 12.93 5.08
N THR A 150 1.64 11.64 4.78
CA THR A 150 0.35 11.01 4.50
C THR A 150 0.39 9.53 4.86
N SER A 151 -0.78 8.92 5.01
CA SER A 151 -0.91 7.47 5.11
C SER A 151 -1.78 6.92 3.97
N TYR A 152 -1.62 5.63 3.68
CA TYR A 152 -2.43 4.90 2.70
C TYR A 152 -2.81 3.54 3.28
N SER A 153 -4.11 3.25 3.33
CA SER A 153 -4.64 1.94 3.72
C SER A 153 -4.90 1.10 2.48
N TRP A 154 -4.57 -0.19 2.57
CA TRP A 154 -4.87 -1.19 1.56
C TRP A 154 -5.60 -2.36 2.21
N ASP A 155 -6.64 -2.83 1.54
CA ASP A 155 -7.53 -3.89 2.01
C ASP A 155 -7.74 -4.93 0.90
N MET A 156 -7.63 -6.19 1.27
CA MET A 156 -7.99 -7.32 0.44
C MET A 156 -9.45 -7.67 0.64
N VAL A 157 -10.17 -7.88 -0.46
CA VAL A 157 -11.53 -8.40 -0.37
C VAL A 157 -11.47 -9.89 -0.03
N THR A 158 -12.17 -10.34 1.00
CA THR A 158 -12.26 -11.77 1.33
C THR A 158 -13.66 -12.29 1.00
N THR A 159 -13.76 -13.30 0.15
CA THR A 159 -15.04 -13.90 -0.29
C THR A 159 -15.08 -15.41 -0.07
N GLY A 160 -16.28 -16.00 -0.11
CA GLY A 160 -16.50 -17.42 0.14
C GLY A 160 -16.95 -17.75 1.57
N ASP A 161 -16.77 -19.00 1.97
CA ASP A 161 -17.19 -19.47 3.30
C ASP A 161 -16.23 -18.92 4.36
N GLN A 162 -16.69 -17.96 5.15
CA GLN A 162 -15.85 -17.36 6.18
C GLN A 162 -16.07 -18.08 7.51
N ASN A 163 -14.98 -18.56 8.12
CA ASN A 163 -14.98 -19.02 9.51
C ASN A 163 -15.05 -17.82 10.47
N GLY A 164 -16.18 -17.11 10.49
CA GLY A 164 -16.68 -16.44 11.68
C GLY A 164 -15.98 -15.17 12.20
N LEU A 165 -15.23 -14.44 11.38
CA LEU A 165 -14.76 -13.08 11.73
C LEU A 165 -15.03 -12.01 10.66
N GLY A 166 -15.92 -12.27 9.69
CA GLY A 166 -16.32 -11.31 8.65
C GLY A 166 -17.17 -10.12 9.15
N SER A 167 -16.83 -9.51 10.30
CA SER A 167 -17.61 -8.43 10.89
C SER A 167 -16.76 -7.44 11.70
N LEU A 168 -15.51 -7.20 11.28
CA LEU A 168 -14.80 -5.95 11.57
C LEU A 168 -14.56 -5.14 10.28
N ASP A 169 -15.28 -5.46 9.21
CA ASP A 169 -15.29 -4.71 7.94
C ASP A 169 -15.45 -3.21 8.22
N GLY A 170 -14.36 -2.45 8.03
CA GLY A 170 -14.30 -1.01 8.21
C GLY A 170 -13.69 -0.50 9.53
N LEU A 171 -13.17 -1.37 10.41
CA LEU A 171 -12.45 -0.97 11.64
C LEU A 171 -10.96 -1.33 11.65
N ALA A 172 -10.50 -2.09 10.67
CA ALA A 172 -9.11 -2.44 10.45
C ALA A 172 -8.78 -2.31 8.96
N ALA A 173 -7.51 -2.07 8.66
CA ALA A 173 -6.94 -2.21 7.34
C ALA A 173 -5.92 -3.35 7.33
N ASP A 174 -5.91 -4.18 6.29
CA ASP A 174 -4.94 -5.27 6.18
C ASP A 174 -3.51 -4.73 6.20
N LEU A 175 -3.30 -3.63 5.47
CA LEU A 175 -2.02 -2.91 5.42
C LEU A 175 -2.24 -1.41 5.58
N LEU A 176 -1.40 -0.77 6.40
CA LEU A 176 -1.26 0.67 6.48
C LEU A 176 0.18 1.07 6.14
N PHE A 177 0.31 1.96 5.18
CA PHE A 177 1.58 2.54 4.76
C PHE A 177 1.70 3.97 5.29
N CYS A 178 2.75 4.22 6.06
CA CYS A 178 3.15 5.57 6.45
C CYS A 178 4.08 6.12 5.38
N LEU A 179 3.69 7.21 4.72
CA LEU A 179 4.31 7.71 3.51
C LEU A 179 4.89 9.10 3.72
N GLY A 180 6.12 9.31 3.25
CA GLY A 180 6.77 10.61 3.25
C GLY A 180 7.10 11.09 1.83
N PRO A 181 7.53 12.36 1.67
CA PRO A 181 8.02 12.85 0.38
C PRO A 181 9.22 12.04 -0.12
N VAL A 182 9.36 11.86 -1.44
CA VAL A 182 10.53 11.18 -2.02
C VAL A 182 11.82 11.90 -1.58
N GLY A 183 12.79 11.13 -1.09
CA GLY A 183 14.08 11.65 -0.62
C GLY A 183 14.07 12.21 0.81
N VAL A 184 12.96 12.09 1.55
CA VAL A 184 12.96 12.38 3.00
C VAL A 184 13.90 11.41 3.73
N ASP A 185 14.73 11.94 4.62
CA ASP A 185 15.50 11.14 5.57
C ASP A 185 14.85 11.26 6.97
N PRO A 186 14.22 10.19 7.49
CA PRO A 186 13.58 10.18 8.81
C PRO A 186 14.51 10.62 9.95
N ASN A 187 15.82 10.40 9.83
CA ASN A 187 16.79 10.81 10.86
C ASN A 187 16.99 12.32 10.91
N THR A 188 16.76 12.99 9.78
CA THR A 188 16.78 14.44 9.68
C THR A 188 15.39 15.05 9.87
N SER A 189 14.35 14.25 10.11
CA SER A 189 13.01 14.78 10.34
C SER A 189 13.00 15.66 11.60
N PRO A 190 12.38 16.85 11.55
CA PRO A 190 12.18 17.68 12.73
C PRO A 190 11.27 17.02 13.77
N ASP A 191 10.51 15.97 13.42
CA ASP A 191 9.71 15.20 14.40
C ASP A 191 10.56 14.61 15.52
N THR A 192 11.83 14.31 15.21
CA THR A 192 12.81 13.79 16.18
C THR A 192 13.65 14.88 16.86
N ALA A 193 13.37 16.16 16.58
CA ALA A 193 14.18 17.25 17.11
C ALA A 193 13.91 17.47 18.60
N GLN A 194 14.99 17.71 19.34
CA GLN A 194 15.00 17.99 20.78
C GLN A 194 15.54 19.39 21.05
N VAL A 195 15.33 19.89 22.27
CA VAL A 195 15.92 21.17 22.70
C VAL A 195 17.43 21.12 22.52
N GLY A 196 17.97 22.12 21.81
CA GLY A 196 19.38 22.22 21.44
C GLY A 196 19.71 21.76 20.03
N ASP A 197 18.85 20.98 19.37
CA ASP A 197 19.04 20.59 17.97
C ASP A 197 18.93 21.80 17.04
N CYS A 198 19.67 21.76 15.93
CA CYS A 198 19.62 22.80 14.91
C CYS A 198 18.80 22.36 13.70
N LEU A 199 18.08 23.32 13.11
CA LEU A 199 17.24 23.10 11.94
C LEU A 199 17.69 23.98 10.78
N ALA A 200 17.73 23.40 9.59
CA ALA A 200 17.82 24.12 8.32
C ALA A 200 16.41 24.28 7.72
N THR A 201 16.20 25.37 6.98
CA THR A 201 14.93 25.60 6.25
C THR A 201 14.91 24.81 4.95
N THR A 202 13.80 24.15 4.65
CA THR A 202 13.58 23.35 3.43
C THR A 202 12.41 23.88 2.62
N SER A 203 12.37 23.58 1.31
CA SER A 203 11.33 24.08 0.39
C SER A 203 10.02 23.27 0.37
N GLY A 204 9.96 22.14 1.08
CA GLY A 204 8.76 21.30 1.21
C GLY A 204 8.33 21.15 2.67
N THR A 205 7.10 20.70 2.91
CA THR A 205 6.56 20.38 4.24
C THR A 205 7.43 19.31 4.92
N PRO A 206 7.83 19.47 6.21
CA PRO A 206 7.39 20.48 7.20
C PRO A 206 8.10 21.85 7.14
N GLY A 207 8.96 22.09 6.15
CA GLY A 207 9.69 23.36 5.96
C GLY A 207 11.01 23.41 6.74
N TYR A 208 11.32 22.36 7.49
CA TYR A 208 12.54 22.24 8.28
C TYR A 208 13.09 20.82 8.23
N ALA A 209 14.41 20.70 8.37
CA ALA A 209 15.10 19.44 8.62
C ALA A 209 16.18 19.65 9.68
N LYS A 210 16.43 18.64 10.52
CA LYS A 210 17.56 18.63 11.45
C LYS A 210 18.85 18.71 10.67
N ALA A 211 19.75 19.55 11.16
CA ALA A 211 21.06 19.79 10.57
C ALA A 211 22.11 19.88 11.66
N ASP A 212 23.36 19.63 11.29
CA ASP A 212 24.48 19.87 12.19
C ASP A 212 24.51 21.35 12.61
N CYS A 213 24.63 21.61 13.90
CA CYS A 213 24.74 22.97 14.43
C CYS A 213 26.02 23.72 14.02
N GLY A 214 26.94 23.07 13.30
CA GLY A 214 28.08 23.73 12.65
C GLY A 214 27.85 24.05 11.17
N ALA A 215 26.79 23.51 10.56
CA ALA A 215 26.52 23.66 9.14
C ALA A 215 26.14 25.11 8.79
N PRO A 216 26.51 25.62 7.60
CA PRO A 216 26.24 27.01 7.22
C PRO A 216 24.75 27.31 6.99
N ASP A 217 23.94 26.28 6.77
CA ASP A 217 22.51 26.32 6.47
C ASP A 217 21.61 26.06 7.69
N ALA A 218 22.17 25.67 8.84
CA ALA A 218 21.43 25.55 10.09
C ALA A 218 21.07 26.95 10.63
N ALA A 219 19.88 27.40 10.26
CA ALA A 219 19.36 28.74 10.51
C ALA A 219 18.74 28.91 11.90
N TYR A 220 18.25 27.81 12.49
CA TYR A 220 17.51 27.84 13.75
C TYR A 220 18.07 26.83 14.74
N ARG A 221 17.82 27.10 16.03
CA ARG A 221 17.98 26.16 17.14
C ARG A 221 16.63 25.96 17.82
N VAL A 222 16.30 24.71 18.16
CA VAL A 222 15.15 24.40 19.01
C VAL A 222 15.47 24.85 20.43
N VAL A 223 14.71 25.82 20.94
CA VAL A 223 14.87 26.32 22.32
C VAL A 223 13.85 25.74 23.27
N GLU A 224 12.72 25.26 22.75
CA GLU A 224 11.68 24.60 23.52
C GLU A 224 10.90 23.65 22.61
N ARG A 225 10.47 22.52 23.17
CA ARG A 225 9.55 21.58 22.55
C ARG A 225 8.37 21.41 23.48
N VAL A 226 7.18 21.63 22.95
CA VAL A 226 5.91 21.46 23.68
C VAL A 226 5.16 20.31 23.03
N ASP A 227 5.06 19.18 23.72
CA ASP A 227 4.31 18.01 23.26
C ASP A 227 2.80 18.21 23.51
N SER A 228 2.24 19.15 22.73
CA SER A 228 0.80 19.41 22.66
C SER A 228 0.51 20.20 21.39
N GLY A 229 0.04 19.51 20.35
CA GLY A 229 -0.38 20.13 19.09
C GLY A 229 -1.68 20.94 19.21
N PHE A 230 -2.37 20.85 20.35
CA PHE A 230 -3.54 21.68 20.64
C PHE A 230 -3.15 23.12 21.00
N LEU A 231 -1.95 23.34 21.53
CA LEU A 231 -1.45 24.67 21.84
C LEU A 231 -0.83 25.25 20.56
N GLY A 232 -1.53 26.19 19.92
CA GLY A 232 -0.92 26.95 18.82
C GLY A 232 0.36 27.67 19.26
N PHE A 233 1.22 27.99 18.30
CA PHE A 233 2.55 28.56 18.49
C PHE A 233 2.61 29.70 19.50
N ASP A 234 1.68 30.66 19.41
CA ASP A 234 1.65 31.83 20.31
C ASP A 234 1.49 31.44 21.79
N LEU A 235 0.71 30.39 22.08
CA LEU A 235 0.49 29.89 23.43
C LEU A 235 1.63 28.99 23.90
N ALA A 236 2.17 28.16 23.00
CA ALA A 236 3.27 27.25 23.30
C ALA A 236 4.58 27.99 23.55
N CYS A 237 4.88 29.01 22.73
CA CYS A 237 6.20 29.65 22.69
C CYS A 237 6.21 31.10 23.21
N GLY A 238 5.06 31.72 23.48
CA GLY A 238 4.94 33.16 23.78
C GLY A 238 5.61 33.64 25.07
N SER A 239 6.04 32.71 25.93
CA SER A 239 6.79 33.02 27.16
C SER A 239 8.29 33.20 26.91
N ASN A 240 8.81 32.77 25.76
CA ASN A 240 10.23 32.78 25.45
C ASN A 240 10.57 33.90 24.44
N PRO A 241 11.24 34.99 24.87
CA PRO A 241 11.51 36.15 24.02
C PRO A 241 12.58 35.89 22.95
N GLU A 242 13.31 34.76 23.00
CA GLU A 242 14.30 34.39 21.98
C GLU A 242 13.66 33.76 20.73
N VAL A 243 12.39 33.33 20.84
CA VAL A 243 11.69 32.63 19.77
C VAL A 243 11.26 33.60 18.68
N THR A 244 11.62 33.28 17.44
CA THR A 244 11.24 34.08 16.26
C THR A 244 10.41 33.30 15.24
N ALA A 245 10.37 31.97 15.36
CA ALA A 245 9.66 31.08 14.46
C ALA A 245 9.21 29.82 15.22
N GLY A 246 8.29 29.07 14.62
CA GLY A 246 7.85 27.79 15.15
C GLY A 246 7.53 26.79 14.07
N LEU A 247 7.54 25.52 14.45
CA LEU A 247 7.01 24.42 13.67
C LEU A 247 5.94 23.71 14.50
N GLU A 248 4.74 23.62 13.95
CA GLU A 248 3.65 22.82 14.51
C GLU A 248 3.52 21.55 13.68
N SER A 249 3.40 20.39 14.33
CA SER A 249 3.18 19.10 13.67
C SER A 249 2.13 18.30 14.44
N GLY A 250 1.36 17.49 13.70
CA GLY A 250 0.24 16.72 14.23
C GLY A 250 -1.00 17.58 14.57
N GLN A 251 -2.02 16.92 15.11
CA GLN A 251 -3.27 17.54 15.56
C GLN A 251 -3.63 16.95 16.93
N GLY A 252 -4.27 17.75 17.81
CA GLY A 252 -4.76 17.26 19.10
C GLY A 252 -3.64 16.97 20.12
N LEU A 253 -3.77 15.88 20.86
CA LEU A 253 -2.87 15.53 21.97
C LEU A 253 -1.55 14.90 21.53
N ASP A 254 -1.49 14.37 20.31
CA ASP A 254 -0.32 13.65 19.79
C ASP A 254 0.59 14.55 18.93
N GLY A 255 0.21 15.82 18.75
CA GLY A 255 1.02 16.81 18.06
C GLY A 255 2.06 17.48 18.97
N TYR A 256 2.95 18.26 18.36
CA TYR A 256 3.97 19.03 19.07
C TYR A 256 4.17 20.41 18.43
N VAL A 257 4.77 21.32 19.21
CA VAL A 257 5.29 22.61 18.74
C VAL A 257 6.77 22.71 19.06
N LEU A 258 7.60 23.01 18.06
CA LEU A 258 8.99 23.41 18.25
C LEU A 258 9.07 24.94 18.23
N CYS A 259 9.59 25.50 19.32
CA CYS A 259 9.88 26.92 19.42
C CYS A 259 11.32 27.17 18.93
N LEU A 260 11.46 27.98 17.89
CA LEU A 260 12.72 28.15 17.16
C LEU A 260 13.29 29.56 17.37
N ALA A 261 14.55 29.60 17.81
CA ALA A 261 15.35 30.83 17.87
C ALA A 261 16.40 30.82 16.74
N PRO A 262 16.81 31.98 16.22
CA PRO A 262 17.92 32.05 15.26
C PRO A 262 19.20 31.48 15.88
N ARG A 263 19.99 30.77 15.07
CA ARG A 263 21.27 30.19 15.51
C ARG A 263 22.40 31.23 15.54
#